data_AF-A0A2S9GGC3-F1
#
_entry.id   AF-A0A2S9GGC3-F1
#
_cell.length_a   1.000
_cell.length_b   1.000
_cell.length_c   1.000
_cell.angle_alpha   90.00
_cell.angle_beta   90.00
_cell.angle_gamma   90.00
#
_symmetry.space_group_name_H-M   'P 1'
#
loop_
_entity.id
_entity.type
_entity.pdbx_description
1 polymer ?
#
loop_
_entity_poly.entity_id
_entity_poly.type
_entity_poly.pdbx_seq_one_letter_code
_entity_poly.pdbx_strand_id
1 'polypeptide(L)'
;TMWMSPADAAKIEVRDNDWVEAVNRNGVFVCRAIVSHRMPEGGVFVYHVQERTIDMPLSETTGKRGGIHNSLTRLLIKPSHLAGG
;
A
#
# COMPACT_ATOMS: atom_id res chain seq x y z
N THR A 1 -7.25 0.35 2.57
CA THR A 1 -6.94 1.51 3.40
C THR A 1 -5.49 1.46 3.80
N MET A 2 -4.82 2.60 3.74
CA MET A 2 -3.42 2.78 4.11
C MET A 2 -3.34 3.74 5.27
N TRP A 3 -2.85 3.26 6.40
CA TRP A 3 -2.67 4.04 7.60
C TRP A 3 -1.33 4.77 7.55
N MET A 4 -1.34 6.07 7.81
CA MET A 4 -0.14 6.91 7.79
C MET A 4 -0.19 7.99 8.87
N SER A 5 0.97 8.56 9.20
CA SER A 5 1.08 9.65 10.16
C SER A 5 0.53 10.97 9.59
N PRO A 6 0.07 11.91 10.43
CA PRO A 6 -0.32 13.25 9.96
C PRO A 6 0.83 13.99 9.25
N ALA A 7 2.07 13.75 9.68
CA ALA A 7 3.26 14.34 9.06
C ALA A 7 3.46 13.81 7.64
N ASP A 8 3.31 12.50 7.41
CA ASP A 8 3.45 11.92 6.07
C ASP A 8 2.30 12.30 5.16
N ALA A 9 1.06 12.34 5.69
CA ALA A 9 -0.11 12.81 4.95
C ALA A 9 0.07 14.26 4.47
N ALA A 10 0.61 15.13 5.34
CA ALA A 10 0.90 16.53 4.98
C ALA A 10 1.97 16.65 3.88
N LYS A 11 3.00 15.80 3.88
CA LYS A 11 4.06 15.82 2.84
C LYS A 11 3.54 15.54 1.44
N ILE A 12 2.47 14.75 1.34
CA ILE A 12 1.84 14.38 0.07
C ILE A 12 0.49 15.07 -0.14
N GLU A 13 0.16 16.07 0.70
CA GLU A 13 -1.06 16.88 0.61
C GLU A 13 -2.37 16.06 0.66
N VAL A 14 -2.37 14.95 1.39
CA VAL A 14 -3.49 14.02 1.52
C VAL A 14 -4.27 14.29 2.81
N ARG A 15 -5.60 14.27 2.73
CA ARG A 15 -6.49 14.30 3.90
C ARG A 15 -6.95 12.90 4.28
N ASP A 16 -7.50 12.80 5.49
CA ASP A 16 -8.13 11.57 5.92
C ASP A 16 -9.23 11.14 4.94
N ASN A 17 -9.25 9.85 4.62
CA ASN A 17 -10.14 9.23 3.64
C ASN A 17 -9.95 9.72 2.18
N ASP A 18 -8.88 10.42 1.82
CA ASP A 18 -8.58 10.67 0.40
C ASP A 18 -8.09 9.39 -0.29
N TRP A 19 -8.22 9.35 -1.62
CA TRP A 19 -7.61 8.28 -2.42
C TRP A 19 -6.10 8.50 -2.51
N VAL A 20 -5.35 7.43 -2.29
CA VAL A 20 -3.89 7.40 -2.44
C VAL A 20 -3.46 6.24 -3.31
N GLU A 21 -2.42 6.47 -4.08
CA GLU A 21 -1.77 5.48 -4.93
C GLU A 21 -0.34 5.24 -4.44
N ALA A 22 -0.02 3.98 -4.14
CA ALA A 22 1.33 3.55 -3.82
C ALA A 22 1.90 2.75 -4.99
N VAL A 23 3.11 3.11 -5.39
CA VAL A 23 3.77 2.58 -6.59
C VAL A 23 5.17 2.11 -6.24
N ASN A 24 5.55 0.93 -6.71
CA ASN A 24 6.94 0.50 -6.74
C ASN A 24 7.22 -0.36 -7.99
N ARG A 25 8.43 -0.91 -8.11
CA ARG A 25 8.81 -1.75 -9.26
C ARG A 25 7.95 -3.00 -9.47
N ASN A 26 7.25 -3.48 -8.44
CA ASN A 26 6.45 -4.70 -8.51
C ASN A 26 5.04 -4.41 -9.02
N GLY A 27 4.48 -3.24 -8.72
CA GLY A 27 3.15 -2.87 -9.12
C GLY A 27 2.60 -1.66 -8.40
N VAL A 28 1.27 -1.56 -8.40
CA VAL A 28 0.51 -0.43 -7.88
C VAL A 28 -0.58 -0.91 -6.94
N PHE A 29 -0.80 -0.17 -5.85
CA PHE A 29 -1.90 -0.36 -4.91
C PHE A 29 -2.64 0.97 -4.73
N VAL A 30 -3.96 0.95 -4.95
CA VAL A 30 -4.81 2.13 -4.78
C VAL A 30 -5.76 1.88 -3.61
N CYS A 31 -5.83 2.81 -2.67
CA CYS A 31 -6.76 2.69 -1.55
C CYS A 31 -7.03 4.04 -0.89
N ARG A 32 -7.94 4.05 0.10
CA ARG A 32 -8.21 5.23 0.93
C ARG A 32 -7.15 5.41 2.03
N ALA A 33 -6.71 6.63 2.28
CA ALA A 33 -5.84 6.97 3.40
C ALA A 33 -6.62 6.95 4.73
N ILE A 34 -5.95 6.49 5.79
CA ILE A 34 -6.39 6.70 7.17
C ILE A 34 -5.27 7.46 7.89
N VAL A 35 -5.54 8.70 8.27
CA VAL A 35 -4.57 9.57 8.92
C VAL A 35 -4.72 9.45 10.42
N SER A 36 -3.68 8.96 11.11
CA SER A 36 -3.75 8.71 12.55
C SER A 36 -2.45 9.06 13.26
N HIS A 37 -2.57 9.77 14.37
CA HIS A 37 -1.44 10.11 15.27
C HIS A 37 -0.76 8.88 15.90
N ARG A 38 -1.37 7.70 15.82
CA ARG A 38 -0.77 6.43 16.29
C ARG A 38 0.31 5.91 15.34
N MET A 39 0.31 6.38 14.10
CA MET A 39 1.24 5.93 13.09
C MET A 39 2.57 6.67 13.26
N PRO A 40 3.71 5.95 13.32
CA PRO A 40 5.02 6.58 13.30
C PRO A 40 5.27 7.23 11.93
N GLU A 41 6.06 8.30 11.92
CA GLU A 41 6.49 8.96 10.69
C GLU A 41 7.43 8.07 9.86
N GLY A 42 7.30 8.13 8.53
CA GLY A 42 8.16 7.41 7.58
C GLY A 42 7.70 5.99 7.27
N GLY A 43 6.59 5.54 7.85
CA GLY A 43 6.01 4.23 7.62
C GLY A 43 4.51 4.28 7.34
N VAL A 44 4.04 3.32 6.55
CA VAL A 44 2.60 3.12 6.29
C VAL A 44 2.20 1.70 6.59
N PHE A 45 0.98 1.52 7.10
CA PHE A 45 0.47 0.20 7.47
C PHE A 45 -0.77 -0.10 6.63
N VAL A 46 -0.78 -1.30 6.06
CA VAL A 46 -1.94 -1.83 5.34
C VAL A 46 -2.32 -3.12 6.04
N TYR A 47 -3.51 -3.16 6.62
CA TYR A 47 -4.02 -4.39 7.23
C TYR A 47 -4.20 -5.46 6.16
N HIS A 48 -3.73 -6.66 6.47
CA HIS A 48 -3.72 -7.78 5.53
C HIS A 48 -5.15 -8.19 5.12
N VAL A 49 -5.30 -8.59 3.85
CA VAL A 49 -6.56 -9.04 3.20
C VAL A 49 -7.57 -7.92 2.95
N GLN A 50 -7.24 -7.04 2.00
CA GLN A 50 -8.24 -6.27 1.27
C GLN A 50 -8.34 -6.82 -0.15
N GLU A 51 -9.54 -7.24 -0.54
CA GLU A 51 -9.82 -7.81 -1.85
C GLU A 51 -9.90 -6.71 -2.93
N ARG A 52 -9.81 -7.12 -4.20
CA ARG A 52 -9.83 -6.23 -5.37
C ARG A 52 -11.23 -5.94 -5.93
N THR A 53 -12.27 -6.37 -5.23
CA THR A 53 -13.65 -6.46 -5.73
C THR A 53 -14.51 -5.25 -5.36
N ILE A 54 -14.28 -4.64 -4.20
CA ILE A 54 -15.11 -3.56 -3.64
C ILE A 54 -14.30 -2.27 -3.59
N ASP A 55 -14.89 -1.15 -4.03
CA ASP A 55 -14.30 0.19 -3.96
C ASP A 55 -12.84 0.27 -4.40
N MET A 56 -12.58 -0.23 -5.61
CA MET A 56 -11.25 -0.17 -6.25
C MET A 56 -11.31 0.66 -7.52
N PRO A 57 -10.88 1.93 -7.47
CA PRO A 57 -10.82 2.79 -8.65
C PRO A 57 -9.74 2.31 -9.63
N LEU A 58 -9.70 2.94 -10.81
CA LEU A 58 -8.59 2.77 -11.73
C LEU A 58 -7.34 3.44 -11.14
N SER A 59 -6.20 2.81 -11.37
CA SER A 59 -4.89 3.38 -11.07
C SER A 59 -4.55 4.45 -12.10
N GLU A 60 -4.06 5.58 -11.62
CA GLU A 60 -3.59 6.68 -12.47
C GLU A 60 -2.30 6.28 -13.19
N THR A 61 -1.41 5.55 -12.52
CA THR A 61 -0.15 5.06 -13.12
C THR A 61 -0.36 4.04 -14.24
N THR A 62 -1.31 3.11 -14.09
CA THR A 62 -1.44 1.97 -15.02
C THR A 62 -2.66 2.03 -15.94
N GLY A 63 -3.63 2.90 -15.65
CA GLY A 63 -4.93 2.92 -16.33
C GLY A 63 -5.79 1.66 -16.13
N LYS A 64 -5.34 0.72 -15.28
CA LYS A 64 -6.02 -0.54 -14.96
C LYS A 64 -6.61 -0.46 -13.57
N ARG A 65 -7.51 -1.38 -13.22
CA ARG A 65 -8.07 -1.47 -11.85
C ARG A 65 -6.94 -1.52 -10.82
N GLY A 66 -7.03 -0.73 -9.76
CA GLY A 66 -6.07 -0.69 -8.65
C GLY A 66 -5.73 -2.10 -8.15
N GLY A 67 -4.46 -2.31 -7.80
CA GLY A 67 -4.00 -3.56 -7.23
C GLY A 67 -4.44 -3.74 -5.78
N ILE A 68 -3.91 -4.77 -5.13
CA ILE A 68 -4.07 -5.04 -3.69
C ILE A 68 -2.73 -4.83 -2.98
N HIS A 69 -2.70 -4.97 -1.65
CA HIS A 69 -1.45 -4.85 -0.87
C HIS A 69 -0.30 -5.72 -1.42
N ASN A 70 -0.58 -6.95 -1.86
CA ASN A 70 0.41 -7.84 -2.46
C ASN A 70 0.86 -7.45 -3.88
N SER A 71 0.20 -6.50 -4.53
CA SER A 71 0.69 -5.94 -5.80
C SER A 71 2.00 -5.18 -5.63
N LEU A 72 2.32 -4.75 -4.40
CA LEU A 72 3.60 -4.11 -4.06
C LEU A 72 4.68 -5.11 -3.63
N THR A 73 4.34 -6.38 -3.42
CA THR A 73 5.28 -7.39 -2.90
C THR A 73 5.83 -8.27 -4.00
N ARG A 74 6.96 -8.93 -3.72
CA ARG A 74 7.55 -9.97 -4.56
C ARG A 74 8.19 -11.01 -3.66
N LEU A 75 8.08 -12.28 -4.05
CA LEU A 75 8.77 -13.36 -3.35
C LEU A 75 10.29 -13.17 -3.46
N LEU A 76 10.95 -13.13 -2.31
CA LEU A 76 12.40 -13.20 -2.18
C LEU A 76 12.70 -14.36 -1.25
N ILE A 77 13.34 -15.39 -1.79
CA ILE A 77 13.67 -16.60 -1.03
C ILE A 77 14.97 -16.35 -0.29
N LYS A 78 14.97 -16.56 1.03
CA LYS A 78 16.19 -16.54 1.83
C LYS A 78 16.95 -17.86 1.58
N PRO A 79 18.18 -17.84 1.06
CA PRO A 79 18.90 -19.07 0.71
C PRO A 79 19.05 -20.06 1.88
N SER A 80 19.16 -19.56 3.11
CA SER A 80 19.23 -20.42 4.31
C SER A 80 17.98 -21.27 4.57
N HIS A 81 16.85 -20.97 3.93
CA HIS A 81 15.62 -21.77 4.03
C HIS A 81 15.56 -22.89 2.97
N LEU A 82 16.56 -23.01 2.09
CA LEU A 82 16.66 -24.04 1.05
C LEU A 82 17.62 -25.18 1.42
N ALA A 83 18.35 -25.05 2.52
CA ALA A 83 19.25 -26.11 2.98
C ALA A 83 18.42 -27.34 3.37
N GLY A 84 18.72 -28.48 2.76
CA GLY A 84 18.14 -29.78 3.06
C GLY A 84 19.20 -30.88 2.92
N GLY A 85 19.00 -31.97 3.65
CA GLY A 85 19.82 -33.19 3.66
C GLY A 85 18.94 -34.35 4.10
#